data_AF-A0A9D1SMM2-F1
#
_entry.id   AF-A0A9D1SMM2-F1
#
_cell.length_a   1.000
_cell.length_b   1.000
_cell.length_c   1.000
_cell.angle_alpha   90.00
_cell.angle_beta   90.00
_cell.angle_gamma   90.00
#
_symmetry.space_group_name_H-M   'P 1'
#
loop_
_entity.id
_entity.type
_entity.pdbx_description
1 polymer ?
#
loop_
_entity_poly.entity_id
_entity_poly.type
_entity_poly.pdbx_seq_one_letter_code
_entity_poly.pdbx_strand_id
1 'polypeptide(L)'
;MLSDFKIYSADAFWRQILSELGATVSDKEDSTFLNFDALNIPLPARPITIKTEIQKAIDSNIQLLHKILGKKVQLPYVQAQIIILLYKSGGMSAADLRNALGYSPNATTHAVDTAIYQLRKTFGRAFINNVNGIYKIGQL
;
A
#
# COMPACT_ATOMS: atom_id res chain seq x y z
N MET A 1 11.88 -18.34 -1.36
CA MET A 1 12.36 -17.38 -0.36
C MET A 1 11.95 -15.99 -0.81
N LEU A 2 11.88 -15.01 0.09
CA LEU A 2 11.23 -13.70 -0.09
C LEU A 2 12.03 -12.71 -0.97
N SER A 3 12.84 -13.22 -1.89
CA SER A 3 13.91 -12.53 -2.63
C SER A 3 13.53 -11.22 -3.32
N ASP A 4 12.27 -11.06 -3.68
CA ASP A 4 11.76 -9.91 -4.45
C ASP A 4 10.85 -8.99 -3.61
N PHE A 5 10.67 -9.29 -2.32
CA PHE A 5 9.77 -8.53 -1.47
C PHE A 5 10.52 -7.44 -0.72
N LYS A 6 10.05 -6.21 -0.90
CA LYS A 6 10.42 -5.05 -0.07
C LYS A 6 9.48 -4.99 1.12
N ILE A 7 10.00 -5.16 2.32
CA ILE A 7 9.19 -5.29 3.55
C ILE A 7 9.68 -4.32 4.63
N TYR A 8 8.76 -3.57 5.24
CA TYR A 8 9.04 -2.74 6.41
C TYR A 8 8.62 -3.49 7.69
N SER A 9 9.43 -3.37 8.74
CA SER A 9 9.10 -3.84 10.09
C SER A 9 9.76 -2.93 11.11
N ALA A 10 8.99 -2.42 12.08
CA ALA A 10 9.49 -1.64 13.21
C ALA A 10 10.36 -2.49 14.15
N ASP A 11 10.08 -3.80 14.21
CA ASP A 11 10.81 -4.74 15.07
C ASP A 11 12.11 -5.23 14.41
N ALA A 12 13.22 -5.08 15.14
CA ALA A 12 14.56 -5.51 14.72
C ALA A 12 14.71 -7.02 14.55
N PHE A 13 14.04 -7.81 15.40
CA PHE A 13 14.05 -9.26 15.34
C PHE A 13 13.34 -9.74 14.07
N TRP A 14 12.18 -9.15 13.76
CA TRP A 14 11.48 -9.45 12.52
C TRP A 14 12.25 -9.03 11.28
N ARG A 15 12.93 -7.88 11.30
CA ARG A 15 13.82 -7.49 10.20
C ARG A 15 14.91 -8.53 9.95
N GLN A 16 15.53 -9.05 11.01
CA GLN A 16 16.54 -10.10 10.87
C GLN A 16 15.93 -11.37 10.24
N ILE A 17 14.81 -11.86 10.76
CA ILE A 17 14.13 -13.05 10.21
C ILE A 17 13.76 -12.84 8.74
N LEU A 18 13.15 -11.71 8.40
CA LEU A 18 12.71 -11.42 7.03
C LEU A 18 13.91 -11.30 6.07
N SER A 19 15.01 -10.72 6.53
CA SER A 19 16.26 -10.67 5.77
C SER A 19 16.86 -12.06 5.56
N GLU A 20 16.89 -12.91 6.59
CA GLU A 20 17.32 -14.31 6.49
C GLU A 20 16.43 -15.13 5.54
N LEU A 21 15.14 -14.79 5.47
CA LEU A 21 14.20 -15.37 4.50
C LEU A 21 14.37 -14.79 3.08
N GLY A 22 15.25 -13.82 2.87
CA GLY A 22 15.62 -13.24 1.58
C GLY A 22 14.94 -11.92 1.22
N ALA A 23 14.13 -11.32 2.10
CA ALA A 23 13.46 -10.05 1.81
C ALA A 23 14.43 -8.87 1.84
N THR A 24 14.15 -7.84 1.02
CA THR A 24 14.75 -6.51 1.20
C THR A 24 13.98 -5.79 2.31
N VAL A 25 14.60 -5.60 3.48
CA VAL A 25 13.95 -4.99 4.64
C VAL A 25 14.34 -3.55 4.86
N SER A 26 13.37 -2.72 5.27
CA SER A 26 13.60 -1.32 5.68
C SER A 26 13.28 -1.14 7.17
N ASP A 27 14.09 -0.31 7.83
CA ASP A 27 13.90 0.14 9.22
C ASP A 27 13.02 1.39 9.33
N LYS A 28 12.86 2.12 8.22
CA LYS A 28 11.94 3.24 8.09
C LYS A 28 10.72 2.84 7.28
N GLU A 29 9.55 3.30 7.71
CA GLU A 29 8.33 3.10 6.95
C GLU A 29 8.47 3.82 5.61
N ASP A 30 8.66 3.03 4.56
CA ASP A 30 8.69 3.49 3.19
C ASP A 30 7.45 2.93 2.50
N SER A 31 6.68 3.85 1.94
CA SER A 31 5.57 3.60 1.02
C SER A 31 5.96 2.88 -0.28
N THR A 32 7.10 2.19 -0.37
CA THR A 32 7.41 1.21 -1.42
C THR A 32 7.57 -0.21 -0.86
N PHE A 33 7.48 -0.36 0.45
CA PHE A 33 7.67 -1.60 1.20
C PHE A 33 6.32 -2.05 1.79
N LEU A 34 6.04 -3.35 1.76
CA LEU A 34 4.92 -3.95 2.47
C LEU A 34 5.13 -3.78 3.98
N ASN A 35 4.19 -3.18 4.70
CA ASN A 35 4.26 -3.09 6.16
C ASN A 35 3.94 -4.47 6.77
N PHE A 36 4.96 -5.13 7.33
CA PHE A 36 4.86 -6.45 7.95
C PHE A 36 4.07 -6.42 9.25
N ASP A 37 4.24 -5.36 10.05
CA ASP A 37 3.59 -5.24 11.35
C ASP A 37 2.06 -5.16 11.19
N ALA A 38 1.60 -4.55 10.09
CA ALA A 38 0.19 -4.48 9.73
C ALA A 38 -0.44 -5.84 9.36
N LEU A 39 0.36 -6.88 9.13
CA LEU A 39 -0.14 -8.23 8.80
C LEU A 39 -0.67 -8.98 10.03
N ASN A 40 -0.41 -8.48 11.25
CA ASN A 40 -0.90 -9.07 12.51
C ASN A 40 -0.68 -10.60 12.59
N ILE A 41 0.51 -11.06 12.20
CA ILE A 41 0.80 -12.49 12.14
C ILE A 41 0.87 -13.03 13.59
N PRO A 42 0.03 -14.03 13.94
CA PRO A 42 0.00 -14.57 15.30
C PRO A 42 1.29 -15.34 15.62
N LEU A 43 1.81 -15.10 16.82
CA LEU A 43 2.98 -15.79 17.36
C LEU A 43 2.58 -17.08 18.10
N PRO A 44 3.41 -18.16 18.05
CA PRO A 44 4.67 -18.27 17.31
C PRO A 44 4.44 -18.55 15.82
N ALA A 45 5.09 -17.77 14.94
CA ALA A 45 4.94 -17.93 13.49
C ALA A 45 6.07 -18.78 12.91
N ARG A 46 5.72 -19.76 12.07
CA ARG A 46 6.71 -20.54 11.29
C ARG A 46 7.07 -19.80 10.00
N PRO A 47 8.27 -20.01 9.42
CA PRO A 47 8.67 -19.43 8.13
C PRO A 47 7.64 -19.59 7.01
N ILE A 48 6.97 -20.74 6.95
CA ILE A 48 5.92 -21.01 5.96
C ILE A 48 4.69 -20.12 6.18
N THR A 49 4.27 -19.91 7.43
CA THR A 49 3.14 -19.04 7.79
C THR A 49 3.44 -17.60 7.42
N ILE A 50 4.65 -17.13 7.76
CA ILE A 50 5.14 -15.78 7.41
C ILE A 50 5.08 -15.58 5.90
N LYS A 51 5.62 -16.52 5.12
CA LYS A 51 5.59 -16.46 3.65
C LYS A 51 4.16 -16.44 3.11
N THR A 52 3.28 -17.30 3.63
CA THR A 52 1.90 -17.39 3.16
C THR A 52 1.13 -16.09 3.42
N GLU A 53 1.28 -15.47 4.59
CA GLU A 53 0.59 -14.24 4.91
C GLU A 53 1.13 -13.04 4.10
N ILE A 54 2.45 -12.96 3.89
CA ILE A 54 3.04 -11.97 2.97
C ILE A 54 2.51 -12.16 1.55
N GLN A 55 2.47 -13.40 1.04
CA GLN A 55 1.99 -13.69 -0.30
C GLN A 55 0.50 -13.36 -0.44
N LYS A 56 -0.34 -13.73 0.54
CA LYS A 56 -1.77 -13.38 0.57
C LYS A 56 -2.00 -11.87 0.57
N ALA A 57 -1.21 -11.12 1.34
CA ALA A 57 -1.32 -9.66 1.37
C ALA A 57 -1.02 -9.03 0.00
N ILE A 58 -0.05 -9.57 -0.72
CA ILE A 58 0.31 -9.10 -2.06
C ILE A 58 -0.74 -9.52 -3.10
N ASP A 59 -1.12 -10.80 -3.10
CA ASP A 59 -2.09 -11.36 -4.06
C ASP A 59 -3.46 -10.69 -3.91
N SER A 60 -3.90 -10.43 -2.68
CA SER A 60 -5.17 -9.74 -2.42
C SER A 60 -5.15 -8.29 -2.93
N ASN A 61 -4.04 -7.56 -2.78
CA ASN A 61 -3.90 -6.22 -3.34
C ASN A 61 -3.89 -6.24 -4.88
N ILE A 62 -3.22 -7.21 -5.49
CA ILE A 62 -3.19 -7.36 -6.96
C ILE A 62 -4.59 -7.70 -7.50
N GLN A 63 -5.30 -8.64 -6.88
CA GLN A 63 -6.66 -9.02 -7.27
C GLN A 63 -7.63 -7.86 -7.09
N LEU A 64 -7.50 -7.09 -6.01
CA LEU A 64 -8.32 -5.92 -5.75
C LEU A 64 -8.07 -4.82 -6.80
N LEU A 65 -6.83 -4.53 -7.14
CA LEU A 65 -6.50 -3.59 -8.21
C LEU A 65 -7.05 -4.07 -9.56
N HIS A 66 -6.95 -5.36 -9.88
CA HIS A 66 -7.55 -5.91 -11.09
C HIS A 66 -9.08 -5.73 -11.10
N LYS A 67 -9.75 -5.95 -9.97
CA LYS A 67 -11.20 -5.75 -9.81
C LYS A 67 -11.59 -4.27 -9.99
N ILE A 68 -10.81 -3.35 -9.44
CA ILE A 68 -11.06 -1.91 -9.52
C ILE A 68 -10.79 -1.40 -10.93
N LEU A 69 -9.68 -1.85 -11.54
CA LEU A 69 -9.18 -1.30 -12.80
C LEU A 69 -9.69 -2.03 -14.05
N GLY A 70 -10.33 -3.20 -13.90
CA GLY A 70 -10.79 -4.05 -14.99
C GLY A 70 -9.68 -4.67 -15.85
N LYS A 71 -8.40 -4.41 -15.53
CA LYS A 71 -7.22 -4.90 -16.25
C LYS A 71 -6.03 -5.01 -15.30
N LYS A 72 -5.08 -5.88 -15.64
CA LYS A 72 -3.83 -5.98 -14.87
C LYS A 72 -2.99 -4.74 -15.15
N VAL A 73 -2.68 -3.97 -14.10
CA VAL A 73 -1.83 -2.77 -14.19
C VAL A 73 -0.73 -2.86 -13.14
N GLN A 74 0.48 -2.50 -13.55
CA GLN A 74 1.59 -2.31 -12.63
C GLN A 74 1.65 -0.82 -12.26
N LEU A 75 1.45 -0.52 -10.98
CA LEU A 75 1.46 0.84 -10.45
C LEU A 75 2.55 0.99 -9.39
N PRO A 76 3.14 2.20 -9.25
CA PRO A 76 3.91 2.54 -8.06
C PRO A 76 3.10 2.26 -6.79
N TYR A 77 3.75 1.78 -5.73
CA TYR A 77 3.07 1.33 -4.52
C TYR A 77 2.15 2.40 -3.91
N VAL A 78 2.60 3.66 -3.79
CA VAL A 78 1.77 4.76 -3.28
C VAL A 78 0.47 4.92 -4.09
N GLN A 79 0.56 4.84 -5.41
CA GLN A 79 -0.60 4.96 -6.30
C GLN A 79 -1.56 3.78 -6.15
N ALA A 80 -1.01 2.56 -6.07
CA ALA A 80 -1.78 1.35 -5.78
C ALA A 80 -2.49 1.44 -4.42
N GLN A 81 -1.79 1.87 -3.37
CA GLN A 81 -2.35 2.02 -2.03
C GLN A 81 -3.44 3.08 -1.97
N ILE A 82 -3.27 4.23 -2.63
CA ILE A 82 -4.32 5.25 -2.72
C ILE A 82 -5.59 4.67 -3.34
N ILE A 83 -5.48 3.94 -4.46
CA ILE A 83 -6.64 3.31 -5.09
C ILE A 83 -7.33 2.32 -4.13
N ILE A 84 -6.54 1.47 -3.47
CA ILE A 84 -7.05 0.46 -2.54
C ILE A 84 -7.75 1.12 -1.34
N LEU A 85 -7.13 2.15 -0.75
CA LEU A 85 -7.67 2.90 0.39
C LEU A 85 -8.97 3.61 0.03
N LEU A 86 -9.00 4.32 -1.11
CA LEU A 86 -10.20 4.99 -1.59
C LEU A 86 -11.34 4.02 -1.90
N TYR A 87 -11.03 2.85 -2.45
CA TYR A 87 -12.02 1.81 -2.73
C TYR A 87 -12.58 1.19 -1.45
N LYS A 88 -11.73 0.83 -0.48
CA LYS A 88 -12.14 0.19 0.77
C LYS A 88 -12.94 1.13 1.68
N SER A 89 -12.57 2.41 1.74
CA SER A 89 -13.21 3.42 2.59
C SER A 89 -14.47 4.05 1.98
N GLY A 90 -14.64 3.95 0.66
CA GLY A 90 -15.65 4.73 -0.08
C GLY A 90 -15.29 6.22 -0.23
N GLY A 91 -14.12 6.64 0.26
CA GLY A 91 -13.56 7.97 0.08
C GLY A 91 -12.78 8.49 1.29
N MET A 92 -11.75 9.30 1.03
CA MET A 92 -10.88 9.87 2.07
C MET A 92 -10.42 11.28 1.70
N SER A 93 -10.14 12.11 2.72
CA SER A 93 -9.43 13.37 2.50
C SER A 93 -7.95 13.13 2.19
N ALA A 94 -7.26 14.14 1.66
CA ALA A 94 -5.79 14.06 1.50
C ALA A 94 -5.06 13.85 2.83
N ALA A 95 -5.56 14.44 3.93
CA ALA A 95 -4.98 14.28 5.25
C ALA A 95 -5.16 12.85 5.79
N ASP A 96 -6.32 12.26 5.57
CA ASP A 96 -6.59 10.87 5.97
C ASP A 96 -5.77 9.88 5.14
N LEU A 97 -5.66 10.11 3.82
CA LEU A 97 -4.76 9.33 2.96
C LEU A 97 -3.31 9.47 3.43
N ARG A 98 -2.85 10.68 3.75
CA ARG A 98 -1.50 10.92 4.26
C ARG A 98 -1.25 10.11 5.54
N ASN A 99 -2.18 10.17 6.50
CA ASN A 99 -2.10 9.40 7.74
C ASN A 99 -2.12 7.88 7.48
N ALA A 100 -3.01 7.40 6.61
CA ALA A 100 -3.14 5.98 6.26
C ALA A 100 -1.94 5.43 5.50
N LEU A 101 -1.17 6.29 4.82
CA LEU A 101 0.07 5.95 4.12
C LEU A 101 1.31 6.00 5.03
N GLY A 102 1.15 6.27 6.34
CA GLY A 102 2.25 6.28 7.31
C GLY A 102 3.08 7.57 7.35
N TYR A 103 2.65 8.62 6.63
CA TYR A 103 3.36 9.90 6.69
C TYR A 103 3.06 10.65 7.99
N SER A 104 4.07 11.34 8.53
CA SER A 104 3.95 12.18 9.73
C SER A 104 2.73 13.12 9.66
N PRO A 105 1.96 13.29 10.76
CA PRO A 105 0.83 14.22 10.85
C PRO A 105 1.14 15.65 10.38
N ASN A 106 2.39 16.08 10.57
CA ASN A 106 2.87 17.41 10.23
C ASN A 106 3.42 17.52 8.80
N ALA A 107 3.51 16.40 8.06
CA ALA A 107 3.96 16.43 6.67
C ALA A 107 2.86 17.01 5.77
N THR A 108 3.29 17.67 4.67
CA THR A 108 2.34 18.22 3.70
C THR A 108 1.66 17.11 2.92
N THR A 109 0.46 17.38 2.40
CA THR A 109 -0.26 16.42 1.53
C THR A 109 0.28 16.37 0.10
N HIS A 110 1.34 17.11 -0.20
CA HIS A 110 1.85 17.31 -1.56
C HIS A 110 2.20 15.98 -2.26
N ALA A 111 2.75 15.01 -1.53
CA ALA A 111 3.02 13.68 -2.07
C ALA A 111 1.74 12.94 -2.49
N VAL A 112 0.68 13.03 -1.67
CA VAL A 112 -0.64 12.45 -1.96
C VAL A 112 -1.28 13.14 -3.15
N ASP A 113 -1.28 14.47 -3.17
CA ASP A 113 -1.87 15.26 -4.27
C ASP A 113 -1.15 14.98 -5.60
N THR A 114 0.18 14.84 -5.57
CA THR A 114 0.98 14.48 -6.75
C THR A 114 0.65 13.08 -7.23
N ALA A 115 0.51 12.10 -6.33
CA ALA A 115 0.14 10.74 -6.69
C ALA A 115 -1.27 10.66 -7.29
N ILE A 116 -2.24 11.38 -6.73
CA ILE A 116 -3.60 11.51 -7.28
C ILE A 116 -3.58 12.17 -8.66
N TYR A 117 -2.77 13.22 -8.84
CA TYR A 117 -2.61 13.87 -10.14
C TYR A 117 -2.08 12.90 -11.20
N GLN A 118 -1.05 12.10 -10.89
CA GLN A 118 -0.53 11.09 -11.82
C GLN A 118 -1.58 10.01 -12.13
N LEU A 119 -2.33 9.56 -11.12
CA LEU A 119 -3.43 8.61 -11.34
C LEU A 119 -4.50 9.15 -12.29
N ARG A 120 -4.92 10.41 -12.10
CA ARG A 120 -5.85 11.09 -13.01
C ARG A 120 -5.28 11.29 -14.42
N LYS A 121 -3.97 11.49 -14.54
CA LYS A 121 -3.30 11.58 -15.84
C LYS A 121 -3.29 10.23 -16.55
N THR A 122 -3.09 9.13 -15.82
CA THR A 122 -3.01 7.77 -16.39
C THR A 122 -4.37 7.17 -16.73
N PHE A 123 -5.36 7.36 -15.86
CA PHE A 123 -6.68 6.71 -15.98
C PHE A 123 -7.82 7.68 -16.35
N GLY A 124 -7.51 8.96 -16.53
CA GLY A 124 -8.49 10.00 -16.80
C GLY A 124 -8.93 10.73 -15.53
N ARG A 125 -9.32 12.00 -15.70
CA ARG A 125 -9.70 12.89 -14.59
C ARG A 125 -10.89 12.37 -13.78
N ALA A 126 -11.81 11.64 -14.42
CA ALA A 126 -13.01 11.08 -13.80
C ALA A 126 -12.74 9.85 -12.92
N PHE A 127 -11.55 9.22 -13.05
CA PHE A 127 -11.20 8.01 -12.30
C PHE A 127 -11.12 8.28 -10.78
N ILE A 128 -10.61 9.45 -10.38
CA ILE A 128 -10.64 9.89 -8.99
C ILE A 128 -11.36 11.23 -8.94
N ASN A 129 -12.54 11.27 -8.35
CA ASN A 129 -13.30 12.50 -8.15
C ASN A 129 -12.95 13.13 -6.80
N ASN A 130 -12.96 14.46 -6.72
CA ASN A 130 -12.85 15.18 -5.45
C ASN A 130 -14.16 15.95 -5.25
N VAL A 131 -14.87 15.61 -4.17
CA VAL A 131 -16.12 16.29 -3.78
C VAL A 131 -15.91 16.82 -2.36
N ASN A 132 -15.90 18.15 -2.22
CA ASN A 132 -15.71 18.84 -0.94
C ASN A 132 -14.47 18.38 -0.15
N GLY A 133 -13.35 18.14 -0.84
CA GLY A 133 -12.09 17.71 -0.22
C GLY A 133 -11.98 16.20 0.03
N ILE A 134 -13.01 15.42 -0.31
CA ILE A 134 -13.01 13.96 -0.22
C ILE A 134 -12.77 13.36 -1.60
N TYR A 135 -11.67 12.60 -1.73
CA TYR A 135 -11.37 11.83 -2.91
C TYR A 135 -12.15 10.52 -2.93
N LYS A 136 -12.66 10.12 -4.10
CA LYS A 136 -13.40 8.87 -4.31
C LYS A 136 -13.03 8.23 -5.64
N ILE A 137 -13.04 6.90 -5.70
CA ILE A 137 -12.97 6.18 -6.99
C ILE A 137 -14.26 6.48 -7.76
N GLY A 138 -14.10 6.95 -8.99
CA GLY A 138 -15.16 7.22 -9.95
C GLY A 138 -15.33 6.08 -10.95
N GLN A 139 -15.74 6.43 -12.16
CA GLN A 139 -15.81 5.49 -13.28
C GLN A 139 -14.50 5.53 -14.09
N LEU A 140 -14.09 4.37 -14.59
CA LEU A 140 -13.01 4.22 -15.57
C LEU A 140 -13.51 4.50 -16.99
#